data_AF-A0A2H0UEZ1-F1
#
_entry.id   AF-A0A2H0UEZ1-F1
#
_cell.length_a   1.000
_cell.length_b   1.000
_cell.length_c   1.000
_cell.angle_alpha   90.00
_cell.angle_beta   90.00
_cell.angle_gamma   90.00
#
_symmetry.space_group_name_H-M   'P 1'
#
loop_
_entity.id
_entity.type
_entity.pdbx_description
1 polymer ?
#
loop_
_entity_poly.entity_id
_entity_poly.type
_entity_poly.pdbx_seq_one_letter_code
_entity_poly.pdbx_strand_id
1 'polypeptide(L)'
;MNQPSPKVHPQKLYRHYKGALYFVEGVAIEATDAREGTEVIVYRSIALGLLFTRDIEEFVAPIEWPDGVVRPRFIQVSDSEVTA
;
A
#
# COMPACT_ATOMS: atom_id res chain seq x y z
N MET A 1 -21.61 5.18 8.57
CA MET A 1 -21.51 5.78 7.22
C MET A 1 -20.29 5.15 6.56
N ASN A 2 -20.47 4.28 5.55
CA ASN A 2 -19.36 3.69 4.80
C ASN A 2 -18.83 4.76 3.84
N GLN A 3 -17.77 5.47 4.23
CA GLN A 3 -16.98 6.16 3.22
C GLN A 3 -16.33 5.09 2.33
N PRO A 4 -16.34 5.24 0.99
CA PRO A 4 -15.64 4.32 0.13
C PRO A 4 -14.15 4.39 0.48
N SER A 5 -13.58 3.25 0.90
CA SER A 5 -12.15 3.13 1.18
C SER A 5 -11.36 3.68 -0.02
N PRO A 6 -10.31 4.50 0.20
CA PRO A 6 -9.46 4.98 -0.88
C PRO A 6 -9.03 3.79 -1.74
N LYS A 7 -9.26 3.89 -3.06
CA LYS A 7 -9.13 2.76 -3.98
C LYS A 7 -7.67 2.31 -4.07
N VAL A 8 -7.30 1.35 -3.24
CA VAL A 8 -6.11 0.52 -3.47
C VAL A 8 -6.49 -0.51 -4.54
N HIS A 9 -5.64 -0.63 -5.55
CA HIS A 9 -5.83 -1.53 -6.68
C HIS A 9 -4.97 -2.79 -6.45
N PRO A 10 -5.58 -3.95 -6.17
CA PRO A 10 -4.85 -5.21 -6.14
C PRO A 10 -4.16 -5.48 -7.46
N GLN A 11 -3.10 -6.29 -7.41
CA GLN A 11 -2.30 -6.72 -8.55
C GLN A 11 -1.61 -5.58 -9.29
N LYS A 12 -1.35 -4.47 -8.59
CA LYS A 12 -0.58 -3.33 -9.10
C LYS A 12 0.66 -3.08 -8.27
N LEU A 13 1.65 -2.46 -8.90
CA LEU A 13 2.87 -2.02 -8.24
C LEU A 13 2.64 -0.67 -7.55
N TYR A 14 3.24 -0.53 -6.39
CA TYR A 14 3.21 0.67 -5.58
C TYR A 14 4.63 1.05 -5.17
N ARG A 15 4.92 2.35 -5.19
CA ARG A 15 6.14 2.95 -4.69
C ARG A 15 5.89 3.52 -3.31
N HIS A 16 6.66 3.07 -2.35
CA HIS A 16 6.67 3.63 -1.01
C HIS A 16 7.42 4.98 -0.98
N TYR A 17 7.06 5.89 -0.08
CA TYR A 17 7.74 7.20 0.05
C TYR A 17 9.26 7.11 0.27
N LYS A 18 9.77 5.98 0.77
CA LYS A 18 11.22 5.69 0.88
C LYS A 18 11.86 5.13 -0.41
N GLY A 19 11.14 5.13 -1.53
CA GLY A 19 11.63 4.73 -2.85
C GLY A 19 11.44 3.25 -3.22
N ALA A 20 11.25 2.35 -2.23
CA ALA A 20 11.10 0.91 -2.47
C ALA A 20 9.81 0.55 -3.22
N LEU A 21 9.87 -0.51 -4.03
CA LEU A 21 8.76 -1.03 -4.82
C LEU A 21 8.11 -2.25 -4.16
N TYR A 22 6.78 -2.27 -4.21
CA TYR A 22 5.96 -3.32 -3.65
C TYR A 22 4.84 -3.70 -4.62
N PHE A 23 4.52 -4.99 -4.67
CA PHE A 23 3.33 -5.49 -5.37
C PHE A 23 2.20 -5.69 -4.38
N VAL A 24 1.05 -5.06 -4.60
CA VAL A 24 -0.13 -5.26 -3.74
C VAL A 24 -0.84 -6.53 -4.18
N GLU A 25 -0.88 -7.52 -3.29
CA GLU A 25 -1.56 -8.79 -3.55
C GLU A 25 -3.07 -8.61 -3.43
N GLY A 26 -3.53 -7.86 -2.42
CA GLY A 26 -4.94 -7.61 -2.20
C GLY A 26 -5.25 -6.96 -0.86
N VAL A 27 -6.55 -6.89 -0.55
CA VAL A 27 -7.10 -6.47 0.75
C VAL A 27 -7.53 -7.71 1.51
N ALA A 28 -7.23 -7.77 2.80
CA ALA A 28 -7.65 -8.84 3.70
C ALA A 28 -8.30 -8.24 4.95
N ILE A 29 -9.04 -9.07 5.68
CA ILE A 29 -9.56 -8.75 7.01
C ILE A 29 -8.67 -9.43 8.04
N GLU A 30 -8.16 -8.66 8.99
CA GLU A 30 -7.41 -9.19 10.12
C GLU A 30 -8.32 -10.04 11.00
N ALA A 31 -7.95 -11.31 11.20
CA ALA A 31 -8.75 -12.31 11.90
C ALA A 31 -8.21 -12.62 13.31
N THR A 32 -7.21 -11.87 13.77
CA THR A 32 -6.64 -12.03 15.12
C THR A 32 -7.39 -11.16 16.13
N ASP A 33 -7.56 -11.67 17.36
CA ASP A 33 -8.27 -10.99 18.46
C ASP A 33 -7.71 -9.58 18.79
N ALA A 34 -6.48 -9.28 18.38
CA ALA A 34 -5.82 -8.01 18.63
C ALA A 34 -6.41 -6.85 17.80
N ARG A 35 -6.93 -7.13 16.60
CA ARG A 35 -7.41 -6.13 15.63
C ARG A 35 -8.53 -6.67 14.74
N GLU A 36 -9.34 -7.57 15.28
CA GLU A 36 -10.38 -8.29 14.54
C GLU A 36 -11.27 -7.34 13.74
N GLY A 37 -11.47 -7.65 12.45
CA GLY A 37 -12.32 -6.87 11.56
C GLY A 37 -11.64 -5.68 10.87
N THR A 38 -10.35 -5.44 11.12
CA THR A 38 -9.61 -4.35 10.47
C THR A 38 -9.22 -4.73 9.04
N GLU A 39 -9.47 -3.84 8.07
CA GLU A 39 -8.99 -3.99 6.70
C GLU A 39 -7.48 -3.73 6.61
N VAL A 40 -6.73 -4.70 6.09
CA VAL A 40 -5.29 -4.59 5.86
C VAL A 40 -4.96 -4.82 4.38
N ILE A 41 -3.92 -4.14 3.91
CA ILE A 41 -3.31 -4.38 2.62
C ILE A 41 -2.25 -5.45 2.77
N VAL A 42 -2.32 -6.50 1.96
CA VAL A 42 -1.27 -7.52 1.82
C VAL A 42 -0.41 -7.13 0.63
N TYR A 43 0.90 -6.97 0.84
CA TYR A 43 1.82 -6.53 -0.21
C TYR A 43 3.19 -7.20 -0.08
N ARG A 44 3.85 -7.40 -1.22
CA ARG A 44 5.15 -8.07 -1.34
C ARG A 44 6.23 -7.07 -1.70
N SER A 45 7.37 -7.10 -1.01
CA SER A 45 8.56 -6.38 -1.44
C SER A 45 9.12 -7.01 -2.71
N ILE A 46 9.33 -6.21 -3.76
CA ILE A 46 9.95 -6.69 -5.00
C ILE A 46 11.42 -7.06 -4.77
N ALA A 47 12.14 -6.26 -3.98
CA ALA A 47 13.56 -6.48 -3.74
C ALA A 47 13.84 -7.69 -2.82
N LEU A 48 12.99 -7.93 -1.82
CA LEU A 48 13.23 -8.95 -0.78
C LEU A 48 12.36 -10.21 -0.96
N GLY A 49 11.30 -10.16 -1.78
CA GLY A 49 10.34 -11.26 -1.92
C GLY A 49 9.44 -11.49 -0.69
N LEU A 50 9.58 -10.70 0.36
CA LEU A 50 8.85 -10.86 1.63
C LEU A 50 7.45 -10.24 1.56
N LEU A 51 6.48 -10.89 2.22
CA LEU A 51 5.12 -10.40 2.41
C LEU A 51 4.99 -9.59 3.69
N PHE A 52 4.18 -8.54 3.61
CA PHE A 52 3.86 -7.65 4.71
C PHE A 52 2.36 -7.36 4.71
N THR A 53 1.84 -6.99 5.88
CA THR A 53 0.51 -6.43 6.06
C THR A 53 0.61 -5.02 6.62
N ARG A 54 -0.40 -4.20 6.34
CA ARG A 54 -0.52 -2.84 6.88
C ARG A 54 -1.97 -2.39 6.86
N ASP A 55 -2.39 -1.66 7.88
CA ASP A 55 -3.73 -1.06 7.95
C ASP A 55 -3.99 -0.22 6.68
N ILE A 56 -5.19 -0.34 6.10
CA ILE A 56 -5.53 0.38 4.87
C ILE A 56 -5.40 1.89 5.03
N GLU A 57 -5.77 2.42 6.20
CA GLU A 57 -5.63 3.83 6.56
C GLU A 57 -4.17 4.28 6.59
N GLU A 58 -3.26 3.46 7.12
CA GLU A 58 -1.83 3.79 7.15
C GLU A 58 -1.20 3.70 5.75
N PHE A 59 -1.69 2.78 4.90
CA PHE A 59 -1.22 2.58 3.54
C PHE A 59 -1.54 3.80 2.65
N VAL A 60 -2.73 4.36 2.79
CA VAL A 60 -3.20 5.51 1.99
C VAL A 60 -2.93 6.86 2.66
N ALA A 61 -2.46 6.87 3.92
CA ALA A 61 -2.22 8.08 4.69
C ALA A 61 -1.31 9.05 3.93
N PRO A 62 -1.65 10.35 3.90
CA PRO A 62 -0.76 11.37 3.38
C PRO A 62 0.50 11.48 4.26
N ILE A 63 1.66 11.56 3.62
CA ILE A 63 2.95 11.78 4.28
C ILE A 63 3.77 12.75 3.43
N GLU A 64 4.68 13.49 4.07
CA GLU A 64 5.68 14.29 3.36
C GLU A 64 6.71 13.38 2.70
N TRP A 65 6.87 13.49 1.38
CA TRP A 65 7.87 12.76 0.61
C TRP A 65 9.22 13.48 0.69
N PRO A 66 10.35 12.82 0.31
CA PRO A 66 11.68 13.44 0.34
C PRO A 66 11.82 14.72 -0.52
N ASP A 67 10.90 14.95 -1.45
CA ASP A 67 10.81 16.17 -2.26
C ASP A 67 10.00 17.30 -1.59
N GLY A 68 9.56 17.11 -0.34
CA GLY A 68 8.75 18.04 0.44
C GLY A 68 7.27 18.05 0.06
N VAL A 69 6.83 17.22 -0.89
CA VAL A 69 5.42 17.19 -1.32
C VAL A 69 4.64 16.16 -0.50
N VAL A 70 3.48 16.56 -0.01
CA VAL A 70 2.57 15.64 0.69
C VAL A 70 1.79 14.81 -0.31
N ARG A 71 1.93 13.48 -0.23
CA ARG A 71 1.24 12.50 -1.08
C ARG A 71 0.94 11.23 -0.26
N PRO A 72 0.09 10.30 -0.74
CA PRO A 72 -0.09 9.03 -0.06
C PRO A 72 1.24 8.32 0.19
N ARG A 73 1.35 7.60 1.31
CA ARG A 73 2.54 6.84 1.71
C ARG A 73 2.99 5.86 0.62
N PHE A 74 2.03 5.30 -0.10
CA PHE A 74 2.25 4.45 -1.26
C PHE A 74 1.52 5.04 -2.47
N ILE A 75 2.24 5.22 -3.58
CA ILE A 75 1.69 5.70 -4.85
C ILE A 75 1.73 4.56 -5.86
N GLN A 76 0.63 4.32 -6.57
CA GLN A 76 0.60 3.33 -7.64
C GLN A 76 1.57 3.73 -8.75
N VAL A 77 2.43 2.79 -9.14
CA VAL A 77 3.36 2.95 -10.27
C VAL A 77 2.56 2.83 -11.56
N SER A 78 2.81 3.74 -12.50
CA SER A 78 2.21 3.66 -13.83
C SER A 78 2.82 2.50 -14.63
N ASP A 79 2.04 1.87 -15.51
CA ASP A 79 2.54 0.75 -16.32
C ASP A 79 3.76 1.16 -17.19
N SER A 80 3.95 2.46 -17.47
CA SER A 80 5.11 3.01 -18.18
C SER A 80 6.44 2.97 -17.41
N GLU A 81 6.40 2.96 -16.08
CA GLU A 81 7.62 3.01 -15.23
C GLU A 81 8.25 1.62 -15.00
N VAL A 82 7.59 0.54 -15.44
CA VAL A 82 8.02 -0.85 -15.20
C VAL A 82 8.95 -1.36 -16.32
N THR A 83 9.02 -0.65 -17.44
CA THR A 83 9.77 -1.03 -18.66
C THR A 83 11.07 -0.25 -18.90
N ALA A 84 11.53 0.53 -17.91
CA ALA A 84 12.78 1.31 -18.01
C ALA A 84 13.97 0.60 -17.35
#